data_AF-A0A920PA83-F1
#
_entry.id   AF-A0A920PA83-F1
#
_cell.length_a   1.000
_cell.length_b   1.000
_cell.length_c   1.000
_cell.angle_alpha   90.00
_cell.angle_beta   90.00
_cell.angle_gamma   90.00
#
_symmetry.space_group_name_H-M   'P 1'
#
loop_
_entity.id
_entity.type
_entity.pdbx_description
1 polymer ?
#
loop_
_entity_poly.entity_id
_entity_poly.type
_entity_poly.pdbx_seq_one_letter_code
_entity_poly.pdbx_strand_id
1 'polypeptide(L)' 'MTHIFDESGNVMPVTVIEAGPCTVTQIKTTETDGYNAVQIGFGKGKHLNKAITGHLKGLSVKH' A
#
# COMPACT_ATOMS: atom_id res chain seq x y z
N MET A 1 -11.33 -10.02 -11.71
CA MET A 1 -11.96 -11.19 -11.08
C MET A 1 -11.80 -12.37 -12.03
N THR A 2 -11.21 -13.46 -11.57
CA THR A 2 -10.84 -14.62 -12.40
C THR A 2 -11.20 -15.92 -11.66
N HIS A 3 -11.00 -17.07 -12.29
CA HIS A 3 -11.16 -18.37 -11.65
C HIS A 3 -9.94 -19.24 -11.93
N ILE A 4 -9.64 -20.16 -11.01
CA ILE A 4 -8.54 -21.13 -11.13
C ILE A 4 -9.15 -22.53 -11.14
N PHE A 5 -8.61 -23.40 -11.99
CA PHE A 5 -8.94 -24.82 -12.00
C PHE A 5 -7.96 -25.57 -11.10
N ASP A 6 -8.48 -26.33 -10.14
CA ASP A 6 -7.70 -27.23 -9.31
C ASP A 6 -7.38 -28.55 -10.04
N GLU A 7 -6.40 -29.32 -9.57
CA GLU A 7 -5.95 -30.59 -10.18
C GLU A 7 -7.08 -31.64 -10.26
N SER A 8 -8.09 -31.53 -9.39
CA SER A 8 -9.29 -32.37 -9.39
C SER A 8 -10.40 -31.88 -10.35
N GLY A 9 -10.16 -30.83 -11.15
CA GLY A 9 -11.12 -30.29 -12.11
C GLY A 9 -12.15 -29.30 -11.52
N ASN A 10 -12.00 -28.91 -10.26
CA ASN A 10 -12.90 -27.98 -9.58
C ASN A 10 -12.59 -26.51 -9.94
N VAL A 11 -13.63 -25.69 -10.08
CA VAL A 11 -13.49 -24.25 -10.37
C VAL A 11 -13.61 -23.45 -9.08
N MET A 12 -12.55 -22.73 -8.72
CA MET A 12 -12.57 -21.78 -7.59
C MET A 12 -12.57 -20.33 -8.09
N PRO A 13 -13.57 -19.51 -7.69
CA PRO A 13 -13.56 -18.08 -7.99
C PRO A 13 -12.50 -17.37 -7.14
N VAL A 14 -11.67 -16.56 -7.77
CA VAL A 14 -10.59 -15.83 -7.10
C VAL A 14 -10.60 -14.35 -7.46
N THR A 15 -10.14 -13.54 -6.52
CA THR A 15 -9.90 -12.11 -6.74
C THR A 15 -8.40 -11.88 -6.84
N VAL A 16 -7.96 -11.39 -8.00
CA VAL A 16 -6.58 -10.94 -8.19
C VAL A 16 -6.42 -9.59 -7.48
N ILE A 17 -5.46 -9.51 -6.55
CA ILE A 17 -5.10 -8.28 -5.86
C ILE A 17 -3.77 -7.82 -6.42
N GLU A 18 -3.71 -6.58 -6.92
CA GLU A 18 -2.46 -5.95 -7.30
C GLU A 18 -1.80 -5.35 -6.07
N ALA A 19 -0.72 -5.98 -5.61
CA ALA A 19 0.20 -5.39 -4.63
C ALA A 19 1.35 -4.71 -5.39
N GLY A 20 1.09 -3.52 -5.94
CA GLY A 20 2.10 -2.58 -6.45
C GLY A 20 3.05 -2.06 -5.35
N PRO A 21 3.92 -1.07 -5.64
CA PRO A 21 4.96 -0.64 -4.71
C PRO A 21 4.35 -0.06 -3.43
N CYS A 22 4.40 -0.85 -2.35
CA CYS A 22 3.96 -0.49 -1.01
C CYS A 22 5.14 0.13 -0.25
N THR A 23 5.20 1.47 -0.17
CA THR A 23 6.27 2.17 0.55
C THR A 23 5.78 2.58 1.93
N VAL A 24 6.55 2.28 2.98
CA VAL A 24 6.23 2.76 4.34
C VAL A 24 6.47 4.27 4.38
N THR A 25 5.43 5.06 4.66
CA THR A 25 5.52 6.53 4.73
C THR A 25 5.69 7.03 6.16
N GLN A 26 5.13 6.34 7.15
CA GLN A 26 5.26 6.72 8.56
C GLN A 26 5.09 5.49 9.45
N ILE A 27 5.86 5.42 10.53
CA ILE A 27 5.67 4.46 11.62
C ILE A 27 5.16 5.24 12.82
N LYS A 28 3.99 4.87 13.33
CA LYS A 28 3.38 5.44 14.52
C LYS A 28 3.65 4.54 15.71
N THR A 29 4.07 5.16 16.80
CA THR A 29 4.40 4.47 18.06
C THR A 29 3.49 4.98 19.17
N THR A 30 3.34 4.18 20.23
CA THR A 30 2.57 4.58 21.41
C THR A 30 3.09 5.86 22.07
N GLU A 31 4.38 6.14 21.99
CA GLU A 31 5.01 7.32 22.60
C GLU A 31 4.71 8.61 21.83
N THR A 32 4.67 8.53 20.50
CA THR A 32 4.48 9.70 19.62
C THR A 32 3.03 9.94 19.24
N ASP A 33 2.25 8.87 19.04
CA ASP A 33 0.93 8.92 18.43
C ASP A 33 -0.17 8.26 19.30
N GLY A 34 0.21 7.64 20.41
CA GLY A 34 -0.73 6.98 21.33
C GLY A 34 -1.19 5.58 20.87
N TYR A 35 -0.72 5.09 19.73
CA TYR A 35 -0.98 3.74 19.23
C TYR A 35 0.10 3.26 18.25
N ASN A 36 0.18 1.94 18.07
CA ASN A 36 1.06 1.33 17.09
C ASN A 36 0.34 1.21 15.75
N ALA A 37 0.89 1.83 14.71
CA ALA A 37 0.42 1.65 13.33
C ALA A 37 1.51 1.93 12.31
N VAL A 38 1.36 1.38 11.12
CA VAL A 38 2.26 1.63 9.99
C VAL A 38 1.43 2.24 8.87
N GLN A 39 1.86 3.39 8.37
CA GLN A 39 1.27 4.03 7.20
C GLN A 39 2.03 3.58 5.95
N ILE A 40 1.28 3.07 4.97
CA ILE A 40 1.81 2.56 3.72
C ILE A 40 1.19 3.36 2.57
N GLY A 41 2.04 3.87 1.69
CA GLY A 41 1.63 4.47 0.42
C GLY A 41 1.63 3.43 -0.69
N PHE A 42 0.60 3.48 -1.55
CA PHE A 42 0.44 2.62 -2.71
C PHE A 42 0.41 3.43 -4.00
N GLY A 43 1.20 3.04 -4.99
CA GLY A 43 1.24 3.68 -6.31
C GLY A 43 2.07 4.98 -6.36
N LYS A 44 1.81 5.82 -7.37
CA LYS A 44 2.53 7.08 -7.61
C LYS A 44 1.62 8.30 -7.45
N GLY A 45 2.07 9.28 -6.68
CA GLY A 45 1.34 10.53 -6.46
C GLY A 45 1.62 11.57 -7.56
N LYS A 46 0.82 11.59 -8.63
CA LYS A 46 0.93 12.62 -9.69
C LYS A 46 0.35 13.99 -9.30
N HIS A 47 -0.62 14.04 -8.37
CA HIS A 47 -1.29 15.26 -7.93
C HIS A 47 -1.28 15.34 -6.40
N LEU A 48 -0.21 15.90 -5.83
CA LEU A 48 -0.05 16.05 -4.39
C LEU A 48 -0.11 17.54 -4.00
N ASN A 49 -0.84 17.85 -2.94
CA ASN A 49 -0.83 19.19 -2.36
C ASN A 49 0.49 19.43 -1.60
N LYS A 50 0.93 20.70 -1.50
CA LYS A 50 2.23 21.10 -0.94
C LYS A 50 2.52 20.50 0.45
N ALA A 51 1.51 20.40 1.31
CA ALA A 51 1.64 19.79 2.65
C ALA A 51 2.00 18.29 2.57
N ILE A 52 1.34 17.54 1.68
CA ILE A 52 1.57 16.11 1.49
C ILE A 52 2.92 15.87 0.82
N THR A 53 3.29 16.72 -0.14
CA THR A 53 4.63 16.68 -0.75
C THR A 53 5.73 16.95 0.28
N GLY A 54 5.51 17.87 1.22
CA GLY A 54 6.42 18.12 2.34
C GLY A 54 6.52 16.92 3.28
N HIS A 55 5.40 16.30 3.62
CA HIS A 55 5.34 15.10 4.46
C HIS A 55 6.02 13.88 3.81
N LEU A 56 5.93 13.74 2.49
CA LEU A 56 6.59 12.67 1.73
C LEU A 56 8.05 12.98 1.40
N LYS A 57 8.54 14.19 1.67
CA LYS A 57 9.88 14.66 1.30
C LYS A 57 10.95 13.95 2.15
N GLY A 58 11.84 13.21 1.51
CA GLY A 58 12.90 12.43 2.18
C GLY A 58 12.60 10.93 2.30
N LEU A 59 11.36 10.52 2.03
CA LEU A 59 11.02 9.12 1.81
C LEU A 59 11.37 8.74 0.37
N SER A 60 11.85 7.51 0.14
CA SER A 60 12.22 7.00 -1.19
C SER A 60 11.02 6.73 -2.10
N VAL A 61 9.97 7.55 -2.02
CA VAL A 61 8.78 7.47 -2.87
C VAL A 61 9.15 8.08 -4.22
N LYS A 62 9.50 7.24 -5.20
CA LYS A 62 9.81 7.70 -6.56
C LYS A 62 8.56 8.39 -7.14
N HIS A 63 8.68 9.69 -7.42
CA HIS A 63 7.69 10.48 -8.16
C HIS A 63 7.27 9.81 -9.48
#